data_AF-A0A2M6ZK44-F1
#
_entry.id   AF-A0A2M6ZK44-F1
#
_cell.length_a   1.000
_cell.length_b   1.000
_cell.length_c   1.000
_cell.angle_alpha   90.00
_cell.angle_beta   90.00
_cell.angle_gamma   90.00
#
_symmetry.space_group_name_H-M   'P 1'
#
loop_
_entity.id
_entity.type
_entity.pdbx_description
1 polymer ?
#
loop_
_entity_poly.entity_id
_entity_poly.type
_entity_poly.pdbx_seq_one_letter_code
_entity_poly.pdbx_strand_id
1 'polypeptide(L)' 'MDEALIKQLKNRVEEELRQRELALLEFWLQEFKNIMGKRHQELASLQTDVKSFVARMETRLRTLKGSQK' A
#
# COMPACT_ATOMS: atom_id res chain seq x y z
N MET A 1 30.41 14.86 -11.90
CA MET A 1 29.55 13.68 -12.11
C MET A 1 29.07 13.71 -13.54
N ASP A 2 29.12 12.58 -14.24
CA ASP A 2 28.66 12.45 -15.63
C ASP A 2 27.13 12.70 -15.70
N GLU A 3 26.72 13.61 -16.58
CA GLU A 3 25.31 13.99 -16.76
C GLU A 3 24.45 12.81 -17.24
N ALA A 4 25.04 11.92 -18.03
CA ALA A 4 24.39 10.68 -18.47
C ALA A 4 24.12 9.74 -17.28
N LEU A 5 25.07 9.63 -16.36
CA LEU A 5 24.94 8.83 -15.14
C LEU A 5 23.85 9.39 -14.21
N ILE A 6 23.78 10.72 -14.05
CA ILE A 6 22.73 11.38 -13.26
C ILE A 6 21.34 11.11 -13.85
N LYS A 7 21.20 11.20 -15.18
CA LYS A 7 19.92 10.94 -15.86
C LYS A 7 19.47 9.49 -15.71
N GLN A 8 20.39 8.53 -15.85
CA GLN A 8 20.10 7.12 -15.64
C GLN A 8 19.64 6.84 -14.19
N LEU A 9 20.32 7.43 -13.21
CA LEU A 9 19.94 7.29 -11.80
C LEU A 9 18.55 7.87 -11.53
N LYS A 10 18.24 9.06 -12.05
CA LYS A 10 16.91 9.67 -11.92
C LYS A 10 15.81 8.77 -12.49
N ASN A 11 15.99 8.28 -13.71
CA ASN A 11 15.02 7.39 -14.36
C ASN A 11 14.79 6.11 -13.55
N ARG A 12 15.86 5.54 -13.00
CA ARG A 12 15.76 4.34 -12.16
C ARG A 12 14.99 4.60 -10.87
N VAL A 13 15.27 5.72 -10.19
CA VAL A 13 14.55 6.11 -8.97
C VAL A 13 13.06 6.33 -9.27
N GLU A 14 12.73 7.02 -10.35
CA GLU A 14 11.34 7.23 -10.76
C GLU A 14 10.63 5.90 -11.05
N GLU A 15 11.31 4.95 -11.70
CA GLU A 15 10.75 3.62 -11.96
C GLU A 15 10.54 2.84 -10.67
N GLU A 16 11.52 2.82 -9.75
CA GLU A 16 11.38 2.16 -8.46
C GLU A 16 10.25 2.76 -7.61
N LEU A 17 10.06 4.09 -7.68
CA LEU A 17 8.93 4.77 -7.02
C LEU A 17 7.58 4.35 -7.63
N ARG A 18 7.47 4.33 -8.97
CA ARG A 18 6.26 3.86 -9.66
C ARG A 18 5.92 2.42 -9.33
N GLN A 19 6.91 1.52 -9.36
CA GLN A 19 6.72 0.10 -9.02
C GLN A 19 6.28 -0.08 -7.57
N ARG A 20 6.85 0.69 -6.65
CA ARG A 20 6.47 0.67 -5.23
C ARG A 20 5.04 1.16 -5.01
N GLU A 21 4.63 2.21 -5.71
CA GLU A 21 3.26 2.72 -5.64
C GLU A 21 2.26 1.71 -6.19
N LEU A 22 2.55 1.13 -7.35
CA LEU A 22 1.72 0.11 -7.99
C LEU A 22 1.53 -1.11 -7.07
N ALA A 23 2.62 -1.66 -6.54
CA ALA A 23 2.56 -2.80 -5.61
C ALA A 23 1.77 -2.47 -4.33
N LEU A 24 1.86 -1.23 -3.83
CA LEU A 24 1.09 -0.79 -2.66
C LEU A 24 -0.41 -0.74 -2.97
N LEU A 25 -0.79 -0.17 -4.12
CA LEU A 25 -2.19 -0.04 -4.54
C LEU A 25 -2.81 -1.41 -4.83
N GLU A 26 -2.10 -2.28 -5.54
CA GLU A 26 -2.55 -3.64 -5.85
C GLU A 26 -2.81 -4.45 -4.58
N PHE A 27 -1.89 -4.38 -3.62
CA PHE A 27 -2.06 -5.06 -2.33
C PHE A 27 -3.33 -4.60 -1.61
N TRP A 28 -3.53 -3.29 -1.45
CA TRP A 28 -4.68 -2.78 -0.72
C TRP A 28 -6.01 -3.00 -1.46
N LEU A 29 -5.98 -2.93 -2.79
CA LEU A 29 -7.14 -3.26 -3.62
C LEU A 29 -7.53 -4.73 -3.45
N GLN A 30 -6.56 -5.64 -3.46
CA GLN A 30 -6.83 -7.07 -3.26
C GLN A 30 -7.40 -7.35 -1.86
N GLU A 31 -6.82 -6.74 -0.83
CA GLU A 31 -7.32 -6.86 0.54
C GLU A 31 -8.75 -6.35 0.68
N PHE A 32 -9.09 -5.24 0.00
CA PHE A 32 -10.46 -4.72 -0.02
C PHE A 32 -11.41 -5.66 -0.78
N LYS A 33 -10.99 -6.18 -1.94
CA LYS A 33 -11.76 -7.19 -2.70
C LYS A 33 -12.03 -8.44 -1.87
N ASN A 34 -11.07 -8.88 -1.05
CA ASN A 34 -11.23 -10.02 -0.15
C ASN A 34 -12.35 -9.77 0.88
N ILE A 35 -12.47 -8.55 1.41
CA ILE A 35 -13.55 -8.18 2.35
C ILE A 35 -14.90 -8.15 1.65
N MET A 36 -14.95 -7.57 0.44
CA MET A 36 -16.17 -7.51 -0.37
C MET A 36 -16.63 -8.88 -0.86
N GLY A 37 -15.69 -9.81 -1.09
CA GLY A 37 -15.98 -11.18 -1.51
C GLY A 37 -16.52 -12.08 -0.39
N LYS A 38 -16.34 -11.69 0.87
CA LYS A 38 -16.96 -12.39 2.00
C LYS A 38 -18.47 -12.12 1.99
N ARG A 39 -19.27 -13.19 1.91
CA ARG A 39 -20.73 -13.12 2.00
C ARG A 39 -21.17 -12.89 3.45
N HIS A 40 -20.92 -11.68 3.95
CA HIS A 40 -21.31 -11.23 5.28
C HIS A 40 -22.81 -11.42 5.49
N GLN A 41 -23.18 -12.24 6.47
CA GLN A 41 -24.59 -12.46 6.83
C GLN A 41 -25.14 -11.31 7.68
N GLU A 42 -24.25 -10.63 8.40
CA GLU A 42 -24.61 -9.58 9.35
C GLU A 42 -23.75 -8.33 9.15
N LEU A 43 -24.33 -7.15 9.32
CA LEU A 43 -23.61 -5.88 9.22
C LEU A 43 -22.44 -5.80 10.22
N ALA A 44 -22.58 -6.39 11.42
CA ALA A 44 -21.54 -6.41 12.44
C ALA A 44 -20.27 -7.14 11.95
N SER A 45 -20.43 -8.22 11.19
CA SER A 45 -19.31 -8.97 10.61
C SER A 45 -18.54 -8.15 9.57
N LEU A 46 -19.24 -7.43 8.69
CA LEU A 46 -18.64 -6.49 7.74
C LEU A 46 -17.90 -5.36 8.47
N GLN A 47 -18.52 -4.76 9.49
CA GLN A 47 -17.89 -3.70 10.28
C GLN A 47 -16.58 -4.16 10.94
N THR A 48 -16.55 -5.40 11.43
CA THR A 48 -15.36 -5.98 12.06
C THR A 48 -14.22 -6.13 11.05
N ASP A 49 -14.52 -6.59 9.84
CA ASP A 49 -13.54 -6.74 8.78
C ASP A 49 -13.01 -5.40 8.27
N VAL A 50 -13.88 -4.40 8.12
CA VAL A 50 -13.49 -3.04 7.72
C VAL A 50 -12.61 -2.39 8.79
N LYS A 51 -12.96 -2.51 10.08
CA LYS A 51 -12.10 -2.03 11.19
C LYS A 51 -10.74 -2.69 11.16
N SER A 52 -10.70 -4.01 10.93
CA SER A 52 -9.45 -4.76 10.83
C SER A 52 -8.60 -4.31 9.65
N PHE A 53 -9.21 -4.00 8.51
CA PHE A 53 -8.53 -3.43 7.34
C PHE A 53 -7.91 -2.06 7.63
N VAL A 54 -8.68 -1.15 8.23
CA VAL A 54 -8.21 0.18 8.63
C VAL A 54 -7.04 0.07 9.59
N ALA A 55 -7.13 -0.80 10.62
CA ALA A 55 -6.05 -1.00 11.58
C ALA A 55 -4.74 -1.49 10.93
N ARG A 56 -4.83 -2.36 9.90
CA ARG A 56 -3.66 -2.78 9.10
C ARG A 56 -3.05 -1.60 8.34
N MET A 57 -3.88 -0.78 7.69
CA MET A 57 -3.42 0.41 6.97
C MET A 57 -2.72 1.40 7.92
N GLU A 58 -3.34 1.71 9.06
CA GLU A 58 -2.76 2.60 10.08
C GLU A 58 -1.44 2.07 10.63
N THR A 59 -1.35 0.75 10.87
CA THR A 59 -0.11 0.11 11.31
C THR A 59 0.99 0.31 10.29
N ARG A 60 0.71 0.04 9.01
CA ARG A 60 1.69 0.23 7.92
C ARG A 60 2.08 1.70 7.77
N LEU A 61 1.13 2.63 7.90
CA LEU A 61 1.40 4.07 7.91
C LEU A 61 2.30 4.48 9.08
N ARG A 62 2.02 4.00 10.30
CA ARG A 62 2.87 4.25 11.48
C ARG A 62 4.28 3.72 11.27
N THR A 63 4.43 2.49 10.77
CA THR A 63 5.75 1.92 10.46
C THR A 63 6.49 2.78 9.45
N LEU A 64 5.87 3.13 8.31
CA LEU A 64 6.51 3.94 7.28
C LEU A 64 6.89 5.35 7.76
N LYS A 65 6.04 5.99 8.58
CA LYS A 65 6.35 7.29 9.20
C LYS A 65 7.41 7.18 10.29
N GLY A 66 7.42 6.08 11.04
CA GLY A 66 8.37 5.80 12.12
C GLY A 66 9.76 5.40 11.62
N SER A 67 9.84 4.75 10.45
CA SER A 67 11.08 4.42 9.76
C SER A 67 11.77 5.62 9.10
N GLN A 68 11.18 6.83 9.17
CA GLN A 68 11.82 8.08 8.72
C GLN A 68 12.61 8.80 9.83
N LYS A 69 12.80 8.18 11.00
CA LYS A 69 13.69 8.68 12.07
C LYS A 69 15.01 7.94 12.11
#